data_AF-A0ABD2L6D9-F1
#
_entry.id   AF-A0ABD2L6D9-F1
#
_cell.length_a   1.000
_cell.length_b   1.000
_cell.length_c   1.000
_cell.angle_alpha   90.00
_cell.angle_beta   90.00
_cell.angle_gamma   90.00
#
_symmetry.space_group_name_H-M   'P 1'
#
loop_
_entity.id
_entity.type
_entity.pdbx_description
1 polymer ?
#
loop_
_entity_poly.entity_id
_entity_poly.type
_entity_poly.pdbx_seq_one_letter_code
_entity_poly.pdbx_strand_id
1 'polypeptide(L)'
;MCELRDFPTTAARAVPSRHTKFVFNDNKNDNEKIIWRHGDRAPLEKPYPGDLNGESKWARGWGQLTNDGMRQMEELGQFLRERYAAANFLPQHFDRKEVRK
;
A
#
# COMPACT_ATOMS: atom_id res chain seq x y z
N MET A 1 28.37 1.43 -21.69
CA MET A 1 28.80 1.84 -20.35
C MET A 1 28.01 3.08 -19.97
N CYS A 2 26.98 2.94 -19.13
CA CYS A 2 26.34 4.06 -18.45
C CYS A 2 26.51 3.79 -16.95
N GLU A 3 27.09 4.77 -16.28
CA GLU A 3 27.57 4.67 -14.91
C GLU A 3 26.42 4.51 -13.91
N LEU A 4 26.56 3.47 -13.07
CA LEU A 4 25.83 3.32 -11.83
C LEU A 4 26.24 4.48 -10.91
N ARG A 5 25.32 5.43 -10.69
CA ARG A 5 25.46 6.36 -9.57
C ARG A 5 25.02 5.64 -8.31
N ASP A 6 25.96 5.51 -7.39
CA ASP A 6 25.80 4.91 -6.08
C ASP A 6 24.66 5.59 -5.30
N PHE A 7 23.60 4.83 -5.04
CA PHE A 7 22.57 5.22 -4.09
C PHE A 7 23.09 4.96 -2.67
N PRO A 8 23.02 5.94 -1.75
CA PRO A 8 23.54 5.77 -0.40
C PRO A 8 22.84 4.62 0.32
N THR A 9 23.67 3.71 0.82
CA THR A 9 23.29 2.48 1.53
C THR A 9 22.88 2.83 2.96
N THR A 10 21.67 3.35 3.20
CA THR A 10 21.08 3.32 4.56
C THR A 10 19.55 3.49 4.53
N ALA A 11 18.84 2.46 4.10
CA ALA A 11 17.48 2.13 4.56
C ALA A 11 17.11 0.80 3.91
N ALA A 12 16.65 -0.16 4.72
CA ALA A 12 16.25 -1.47 4.26
C ALA A 12 15.30 -1.34 3.05
N ARG A 13 15.73 -1.87 1.91
CA ARG A 13 14.87 -2.10 0.75
C ARG A 13 13.87 -3.20 1.12
N ALA A 14 12.75 -2.81 1.73
CA ALA A 14 11.52 -3.52 1.43
C ALA A 14 11.22 -3.19 -0.04
N VAL A 15 11.51 -4.12 -0.94
CA VAL A 15 11.06 -4.01 -2.32
C VAL A 15 9.59 -4.43 -2.29
N PRO A 16 8.61 -3.51 -2.34
CA PRO A 16 7.23 -3.92 -2.45
C PRO A 16 7.06 -4.74 -3.74
N SER A 17 6.14 -5.71 -3.69
CA SER A 17 5.68 -6.48 -4.85
C SER A 17 5.56 -5.57 -6.08
N ARG A 18 6.03 -6.04 -7.24
CA ARG A 18 6.26 -5.26 -8.49
C ARG A 18 5.08 -4.39 -8.97
N HIS A 19 3.90 -4.52 -8.38
CA HIS A 19 2.67 -3.82 -8.77
C HIS A 19 2.24 -2.68 -7.83
N THR A 20 2.83 -2.53 -6.64
CA THR A 20 2.47 -1.46 -5.70
C THR A 20 3.59 -0.42 -5.59
N LYS A 21 3.43 0.69 -6.32
CA LYS A 21 4.26 1.88 -6.14
C LYS A 21 3.67 2.73 -5.02
N PHE A 22 4.41 2.86 -3.91
CA PHE A 22 4.08 3.77 -2.81
C PHE A 22 5.03 4.97 -2.88
N VAL A 23 4.47 6.18 -2.84
CA VAL A 23 5.25 7.43 -2.80
C VAL A 23 5.10 8.02 -1.40
N PHE A 24 6.22 8.19 -0.70
CA PHE A 24 6.27 8.81 0.62
C PHE A 24 6.95 10.16 0.51
N ASN A 25 6.38 11.17 1.17
CA ASN A 25 7.02 12.48 1.34
C ASN A 25 7.54 12.57 2.78
N ASP A 26 8.86 12.56 2.95
CA ASP A 26 9.52 12.50 4.27
C ASP A 26 9.88 13.89 4.82
N ASN A 27 9.00 14.89 4.67
CA ASN A 27 9.23 16.23 5.22
C ASN A 27 8.85 16.30 6.72
N LYS A 28 9.87 16.35 7.58
CA LYS A 28 9.80 16.25 9.05
C LYS A 28 8.99 17.34 9.81
N ASN A 29 8.41 18.34 9.14
CA ASN A 29 7.83 19.52 9.82
C ASN A 29 6.32 19.70 9.62
N ASP A 30 5.66 18.85 8.82
CA ASP A 30 4.21 18.84 8.70
C ASP A 30 3.70 17.53 9.29
N ASN A 31 2.57 17.57 10.00
CA ASN A 31 1.82 16.38 10.43
C ASN A 31 1.87 15.32 9.32
N GLU A 32 2.63 14.23 9.51
CA GLU A 32 2.96 13.32 8.42
C GLU A 32 1.67 12.71 7.87
N LYS A 33 1.31 13.09 6.64
CA LYS A 33 0.13 12.57 5.94
C LYS A 33 0.58 11.53 4.94
N ILE A 34 0.16 10.29 5.17
CA ILE A 34 0.40 9.20 4.23
C ILE A 34 -0.81 9.15 3.29
N ILE A 35 -0.55 9.15 1.98
CA ILE A 35 -1.58 9.01 0.95
C ILE A 35 -1.34 7.68 0.25
N TRP A 36 -2.34 6.79 0.30
CA TRP A 36 -2.31 5.51 -0.40
C TRP A 36 -3.61 5.27 -1.16
N ARG A 37 -3.54 4.47 -2.22
CA ARG A 37 -4.74 3.94 -2.87
C ARG A 37 -5.22 2.69 -2.17
N HIS A 38 -6.51 2.40 -2.36
CA HIS A 38 -7.07 1.10 -1.98
C HIS A 38 -6.28 -0.03 -2.66
N GLY A 39 -6.24 -1.21 -2.02
CA GLY A 39 -5.74 -2.43 -2.65
C GLY A 39 -6.61 -2.87 -3.83
N ASP A 40 -6.19 -3.89 -4.55
CA ASP A 40 -6.89 -4.39 -5.73
C ASP A 40 -8.39 -4.69 -5.52
N ARG A 41 -9.24 -4.24 -6.44
CA ARG A 41 -10.71 -4.35 -6.37
C ARG A 41 -11.27 -4.96 -7.64
N ALA A 42 -12.39 -5.68 -7.51
CA ALA A 42 -13.21 -6.04 -8.64
C ALA A 42 -13.69 -4.77 -9.39
N PRO A 43 -13.88 -4.83 -10.72
CA PRO A 43 -14.50 -3.75 -11.49
C PRO A 43 -15.84 -3.32 -10.88
N LEU A 44 -16.22 -2.06 -11.07
CA LEU A 44 -17.49 -1.55 -10.53
C LEU A 44 -18.70 -2.14 -11.24
N GLU A 45 -18.54 -2.46 -12.52
CA GLU A 45 -19.53 -3.06 -13.38
C GLU A 45 -18.84 -3.86 -14.48
N LYS A 46 -19.64 -4.49 -15.35
CA LYS A 46 -19.12 -5.24 -16.49
C LYS A 46 -18.23 -4.33 -17.36
N PRO A 47 -16.91 -4.61 -17.48
CA PRO A 47 -15.98 -3.67 -18.10
C PRO A 47 -16.26 -3.43 -19.58
N TYR A 48 -16.79 -4.45 -20.26
CA TYR A 48 -17.06 -4.41 -21.68
C TYR A 48 -18.37 -5.16 -22.02
N PRO A 49 -19.20 -4.66 -22.96
CA PRO A 49 -20.48 -5.28 -23.30
C PRO A 49 -20.39 -6.77 -23.67
N GLY A 50 -19.28 -7.19 -24.29
CA GLY A 50 -19.02 -8.58 -24.70
C GLY A 50 -18.21 -9.43 -23.71
N ASP A 51 -17.89 -8.94 -22.51
CA ASP A 51 -17.07 -9.72 -21.57
C ASP A 51 -17.81 -10.99 -21.10
N LEU A 52 -17.10 -12.13 -21.12
CA LEU A 52 -17.59 -13.41 -20.60
C LEU A 52 -17.48 -13.50 -19.08
N ASN A 53 -16.66 -12.63 -18.47
CA ASN A 53 -16.45 -12.57 -17.04
C ASN A 53 -17.51 -11.66 -16.40
N GLY A 54 -18.62 -12.28 -16.01
CA GLY A 54 -19.65 -11.64 -15.19
C GLY A 54 -19.28 -11.57 -13.72
N GLU A 55 -20.25 -11.17 -12.90
CA GLU A 55 -20.09 -11.00 -11.45
C GLU A 55 -19.59 -12.27 -10.75
N SER A 56 -20.02 -13.44 -11.22
CA SER A 56 -19.70 -14.74 -10.63
C SER A 56 -18.20 -15.08 -10.66
N LYS A 57 -17.41 -14.39 -11.47
CA LYS A 57 -15.94 -14.54 -11.48
C LYS A 57 -15.26 -13.82 -10.32
N TRP A 58 -15.96 -12.89 -9.67
CA TRP A 58 -15.45 -12.15 -8.52
C TRP A 58 -16.06 -12.76 -7.26
N ALA A 59 -15.21 -13.35 -6.40
CA ALA A 59 -15.66 -14.09 -5.22
C ALA A 59 -16.56 -13.28 -4.25
N ARG A 60 -16.48 -11.95 -4.31
CA ARG A 60 -17.25 -11.01 -3.49
C ARG A 60 -18.21 -10.12 -4.28
N GLY A 61 -18.32 -10.34 -5.59
CA GLY A 61 -19.07 -9.48 -6.49
C GLY A 61 -18.31 -8.21 -6.90
N TRP A 62 -19.02 -7.33 -7.59
CA TRP A 62 -18.45 -6.12 -8.19
C TRP A 62 -18.07 -5.05 -7.15
N GLY A 63 -17.05 -4.26 -7.47
CA GLY A 63 -16.57 -3.14 -6.68
C GLY A 63 -15.94 -3.51 -5.32
N GLN A 64 -15.92 -4.79 -4.97
CA GLN A 64 -15.38 -5.28 -3.70
C GLN A 64 -13.87 -5.51 -3.77
N LEU A 65 -13.23 -5.45 -2.60
CA LEU A 65 -11.80 -5.73 -2.45
C LEU A 65 -11.53 -7.22 -2.69
N THR A 66 -10.57 -7.51 -3.58
CA THR A 66 -10.13 -8.88 -3.87
C THR A 66 -9.32 -9.43 -2.70
N ASN A 67 -9.12 -10.76 -2.65
CA ASN A 67 -8.27 -11.36 -1.63
C ASN A 67 -6.83 -10.83 -1.74
N ASP A 68 -6.36 -10.60 -2.97
CA ASP A 68 -5.06 -9.99 -3.22
C ASP A 68 -5.04 -8.54 -2.77
N GLY A 69 -6.11 -7.77 -2.99
CA GLY A 69 -6.22 -6.40 -2.49
C GLY A 69 -6.19 -6.30 -0.97
N MET A 70 -6.82 -7.24 -0.25
CA MET A 70 -6.71 -7.33 1.20
C MET A 70 -5.27 -7.57 1.65
N ARG A 71 -4.60 -8.54 1.01
CA ARG A 71 -3.21 -8.88 1.31
C ARG A 71 -2.27 -7.71 1.05
N GLN A 72 -2.44 -6.99 -0.06
CA GLN A 72 -1.66 -5.79 -0.38
C GLN A 72 -1.79 -4.71 0.69
N MET A 73 -3.00 -4.51 1.23
CA MET A 73 -3.25 -3.54 2.29
C MET A 73 -2.65 -3.97 3.64
N GLU A 74 -2.66 -5.26 3.93
CA GLU A 74 -2.00 -5.81 5.11
C GLU A 74 -0.47 -5.63 5.02
N GLU A 75 0.14 -6.00 3.89
CA GLU A 75 1.58 -5.85 3.64
C GLU A 75 2.01 -4.37 3.74
N LEU A 76 1.20 -3.45 3.21
CA LEU A 76 1.42 -2.01 3.38
C LEU A 76 1.38 -1.61 4.86
N GLY A 77 0.39 -2.08 5.61
CA GLY A 77 0.26 -1.79 7.04
C GLY A 77 1.48 -2.26 7.84
N GLN A 78 1.98 -3.47 7.55
CA GLN A 78 3.19 -4.02 8.16
C GLN A 78 4.42 -3.17 7.81
N PHE A 79 4.60 -2.83 6.53
CA PHE A 79 5.70 -1.97 6.09
C PHE A 79 5.69 -0.59 6.78
N LEU A 80 4.53 0.06 6.88
CA LEU A 80 4.42 1.37 7.55
C LEU A 80 4.73 1.24 9.05
N ARG A 81 4.24 0.17 9.69
CA ARG A 81 4.54 -0.09 11.10
C ARG A 81 6.03 -0.22 11.33
N GLU A 82 6.73 -0.99 10.50
CA GLU A 82 8.18 -1.18 10.58
C GLU A 82 8.95 0.12 10.34
N ARG A 83 8.59 0.86 9.29
CA ARG A 83 9.24 2.13 8.91
C ARG A 83 9.16 3.17 10.03
N TYR A 84 7.96 3.39 10.57
CA TYR A 84 7.74 4.43 11.58
C TYR A 84 8.08 3.98 13.01
N ALA A 85 8.07 2.68 13.31
CA ALA A 85 8.65 2.17 14.55
C ALA A 85 10.17 2.33 14.56
N ALA A 86 10.84 2.04 13.44
CA ALA A 86 12.30 2.24 13.31
C ALA A 86 12.71 3.72 13.41
N ALA A 87 11.85 4.63 12.96
CA ALA A 87 12.04 6.07 13.11
C ALA A 87 11.70 6.61 14.51
N ASN A 88 11.31 5.74 15.46
CA ASN A 88 10.85 6.08 16.80
C ASN A 88 9.66 7.09 16.80
N PHE A 89 8.87 7.08 15.73
CA PHE A 89 7.70 7.94 15.56
C PHE A 89 6.44 7.32 16.18
N LEU A 90 6.31 5.98 16.09
CA LEU A 90 5.21 5.25 16.69
C LEU A 90 5.67 4.48 17.94
N PRO A 91 4.87 4.46 19.02
CA PRO A 91 5.17 3.65 20.21
C PRO A 91 5.10 2.16 19.92
N GLN A 92 5.70 1.34 20.77
CA GLN A 92 5.71 -0.13 20.62
C GLN A 92 4.32 -0.75 20.75
N HIS A 93 3.43 -0.12 21.53
CA HIS A 93 2.04 -0.55 21.70
C HIS A 93 1.10 0.38 20.95
N PHE A 94 0.02 -0.16 20.40
CA PHE A 94 -0.96 0.62 19.66
C PHE A 94 -1.79 1.50 20.59
N ASP A 95 -1.76 2.82 20.39
CA ASP A 95 -2.73 3.77 20.97
C ASP A 95 -3.63 4.36 19.87
N ARG A 96 -4.94 4.23 20.06
CA ARG A 96 -5.96 4.76 19.15
C ARG A 96 -5.93 6.30 19.05
N LYS A 97 -5.48 7.01 20.09
CA LYS A 97 -5.48 8.48 20.09
C LYS A 97 -4.45 9.07 19.14
N GLU A 98 -3.38 8.33 18.86
CA GLU A 98 -2.27 8.77 18.01
C GLU A 98 -2.57 8.54 16.52
N VAL A 99 -3.36 7.52 16.18
CA VAL A 99 -3.72 7.19 14.79
C VAL A 99 -5.12 7.70 14.48
N ARG A 100 -5.22 8.67 13.56
CA ARG A 100 -6.51 9.24 13.11
C ARG A 100 -6.88 8.69 11.74
N LYS A 101 -8.20 8.47 11.53
CA LYS A 101 -8.79 8.00 10.27
C LYS A 101 -9.14 9.17 9.35
#